data_AF-A0A3D3LGL9-F1
#
_entry.id   AF-A0A3D3LGL9-F1
#
_cell.length_a   1.000
_cell.length_b   1.000
_cell.length_c   1.000
_cell.angle_alpha   90.00
_cell.angle_beta   90.00
_cell.angle_gamma   90.00
#
_symmetry.space_group_name_H-M   'P 1'
#
loop_
_entity.id
_entity.type
_entity.pdbx_description
1 polymer ?
#
loop_
_entity_poly.entity_id
_entity_poly.type
_entity_poly.pdbx_seq_one_letter_code
_entity_poly.pdbx_strand_id
1 'polypeptide(L)'
;MSHILLLSSKARQHIREQCLWYRENLEDGVSLANRWTRTLDSALHQLCQLPERHPPASPEDQVLPGRQLRRMLFRPWKSGRGWKVLFCADEEARTVTVLYIRHESRPPLEYDES
;
A
#
# COMPACT_ATOMS: atom_id res chain seq x y z
N MET A 1 -18.74 -9.64 2.91
CA MET A 1 -18.92 -8.97 1.60
C MET A 1 -17.64 -8.19 1.34
N SER A 2 -17.16 -8.12 0.09
CA SER A 2 -15.87 -7.47 -0.23
C SER A 2 -16.07 -6.02 -0.70
N HIS A 3 -15.15 -5.13 -0.31
CA HIS A 3 -15.09 -3.75 -0.78
C HIS A 3 -14.51 -3.66 -2.20
N ILE A 4 -14.88 -2.62 -2.94
CA ILE A 4 -14.27 -2.27 -4.23
C ILE A 4 -12.92 -1.61 -3.97
N LEU A 5 -11.86 -2.16 -4.55
CA LEU A 5 -10.51 -1.60 -4.47
C LEU A 5 -10.32 -0.45 -5.45
N LEU A 6 -9.90 0.71 -4.95
CA LEU A 6 -9.49 1.86 -5.73
C LEU A 6 -8.02 2.18 -5.43
N LEU A 7 -7.22 2.42 -6.47
CA LEU A 7 -5.82 2.86 -6.34
C LEU A 7 -5.69 4.31 -6.81
N SER A 8 -5.19 5.17 -5.94
CA SER A 8 -4.80 6.54 -6.29
C SER A 8 -3.70 6.56 -7.36
N SER A 9 -3.48 7.71 -7.98
CA SER A 9 -2.34 7.93 -8.89
C SER A 9 -1.00 7.65 -8.19
N LYS A 10 -0.82 8.15 -6.96
CA LYS A 10 0.39 7.92 -6.14
C LYS A 10 0.60 6.45 -5.80
N ALA A 11 -0.43 5.71 -5.41
CA ALA A 11 -0.33 4.28 -5.15
C ALA A 11 0.12 3.52 -6.40
N ARG A 12 -0.47 3.83 -7.57
CA ARG A 12 -0.06 3.24 -8.86
C ARG A 12 1.38 3.59 -9.22
N GLN A 13 1.79 4.84 -8.97
CA GLN A 13 3.17 5.28 -9.18
C GLN A 13 4.15 4.49 -8.32
N HIS A 14 3.88 4.33 -7.01
CA HIS A 14 4.75 3.57 -6.13
C HIS A 14 4.88 2.09 -6.54
N ILE A 15 3.79 1.46 -7.00
CA ILE A 15 3.84 0.08 -7.53
C ILE A 15 4.79 0.02 -8.74
N ARG A 16 4.67 0.98 -9.67
CA ARG A 16 5.54 1.06 -10.86
C ARG A 16 6.99 1.26 -10.48
N GLU A 17 7.29 2.23 -9.61
CA GLU A 17 8.64 2.52 -9.12
C GLU A 17 9.27 1.30 -8.45
N GLN A 18 8.52 0.59 -7.60
CA GLN A 18 9.04 -0.60 -6.94
C GLN A 18 9.34 -1.73 -7.94
N CYS A 19 8.48 -1.93 -8.93
CA CYS A 19 8.70 -2.92 -9.98
C CYS A 19 9.90 -2.56 -10.85
N LEU A 20 10.06 -1.28 -11.19
CA LEU A 20 11.21 -0.77 -11.95
C LEU A 20 12.50 -0.98 -11.17
N TRP A 21 12.52 -0.57 -9.90
CA TRP A 21 13.67 -0.75 -9.02
C TRP A 21 14.13 -2.21 -8.98
N TYR A 22 13.19 -3.16 -8.81
CA TYR A 22 13.54 -4.58 -8.83
C TYR A 22 14.22 -4.99 -10.14
N ARG A 23 13.64 -4.59 -11.29
CA ARG A 23 14.15 -4.96 -12.62
C ARG A 23 15.53 -4.39 -12.92
N GLU A 24 15.84 -3.20 -12.42
CA GLU A 24 17.08 -2.49 -12.71
C GLU A 24 18.21 -2.83 -11.73
N ASN A 25 17.89 -3.22 -10.49
CA ASN A 25 18.89 -3.30 -9.41
C ASN A 25 19.20 -4.73 -8.95
N LEU A 26 18.42 -5.74 -9.36
CA LEU A 26 18.62 -7.13 -8.94
C LEU A 26 18.75 -8.07 -10.15
N GLU A 27 19.62 -9.08 -10.03
CA GLU A 27 19.86 -10.10 -11.06
C GLU A 27 18.57 -10.83 -11.48
N ASP A 28 17.75 -11.26 -10.51
CA ASP A 28 16.43 -11.88 -10.73
C ASP A 28 15.27 -10.86 -10.68
N GLY A 29 15.54 -9.60 -11.02
CA GLY A 29 14.65 -8.46 -10.82
C GLY A 29 13.25 -8.62 -11.43
N VAL A 30 13.16 -9.16 -12.66
CA VAL A 30 11.87 -9.37 -13.35
C VAL A 30 10.99 -10.37 -12.59
N SER A 31 11.57 -11.50 -12.19
CA SER A 31 10.88 -12.54 -11.43
C SER A 31 10.41 -12.02 -10.07
N LEU A 32 11.25 -11.25 -9.40
CA LEU A 32 10.91 -10.61 -8.12
C LEU A 32 9.79 -9.57 -8.27
N ALA A 33 9.83 -8.72 -9.29
CA ALA A 33 8.77 -7.74 -9.56
C ALA A 33 7.41 -8.43 -9.79
N ASN A 34 7.40 -9.51 -10.58
CA ASN A 34 6.18 -10.28 -10.85
C ASN A 34 5.64 -10.95 -9.57
N ARG A 35 6.51 -11.58 -8.79
CA ARG A 35 6.12 -12.23 -7.53
C ARG A 35 5.61 -11.20 -6.53
N TRP A 36 6.32 -10.08 -6.36
CA TRP A 36 5.93 -9.00 -5.46
C TRP A 36 4.54 -8.46 -5.81
N THR A 37 4.27 -8.21 -7.10
CA THR A 37 2.98 -7.71 -7.58
C THR A 37 1.84 -8.68 -7.30
N ARG A 38 2.05 -9.99 -7.55
CA ARG A 38 1.05 -11.02 -7.23
C ARG A 38 0.76 -11.11 -5.73
N THR A 39 1.79 -11.03 -4.90
CA THR A 39 1.62 -11.05 -3.44
C THR A 39 0.91 -9.78 -2.95
N LEU A 40 1.21 -8.62 -3.54
CA LEU A 40 0.51 -7.37 -3.24
C LEU A 40 -0.96 -7.45 -3.62
N ASP A 41 -1.28 -7.92 -4.82
CA ASP A 41 -2.67 -8.07 -5.30
C ASP A 41 -3.49 -8.97 -4.36
N SER A 42 -2.92 -10.12 -3.96
CA SER A 42 -3.53 -10.99 -2.96
C SER A 42 -3.75 -10.30 -1.61
N ALA A 43 -2.79 -9.49 -1.15
CA ALA A 43 -2.90 -8.77 0.11
C ALA A 43 -3.97 -7.65 0.03
N LEU A 44 -4.06 -6.94 -1.09
CA LEU A 44 -5.08 -5.93 -1.32
C LEU A 44 -6.48 -6.54 -1.46
N HIS A 45 -6.58 -7.74 -2.04
CA HIS A 45 -7.84 -8.49 -2.07
C HIS A 45 -8.28 -8.86 -0.65
N GLN A 46 -7.36 -9.33 0.21
CA GLN A 46 -7.66 -9.63 1.61
C GLN A 46 -8.04 -8.37 2.40
N LEU A 47 -7.33 -7.26 2.17
CA LEU A 47 -7.65 -5.95 2.75
C LEU A 47 -9.10 -5.55 2.47
N CYS A 48 -9.59 -5.76 1.24
CA CYS A 48 -10.95 -5.40 0.86
C CYS A 48 -12.03 -6.25 1.54
N GLN A 49 -11.69 -7.44 2.05
CA GLN A 49 -12.65 -8.28 2.75
C GLN A 49 -12.98 -7.71 4.13
N LEU A 50 -11.98 -7.19 4.86
CA LEU A 50 -12.08 -6.77 6.27
C LEU A 50 -11.17 -5.56 6.58
N PRO A 51 -11.39 -4.39 5.94
CA PRO A 51 -10.53 -3.22 6.09
C PRO A 51 -10.47 -2.68 7.53
N GLU A 52 -11.53 -2.89 8.30
CA GLU A 52 -11.69 -2.44 9.68
C GLU A 52 -10.75 -3.14 10.68
N ARG A 53 -10.18 -4.29 10.30
CA ARG A 53 -9.20 -5.02 11.12
C ARG A 53 -7.83 -4.37 11.17
N HIS A 54 -7.55 -3.45 10.26
CA HIS A 54 -6.27 -2.75 10.23
C HIS A 54 -6.29 -1.52 11.13
N PRO A 55 -5.22 -1.29 11.93
CA PRO A 55 -5.18 -0.15 12.83
C PRO A 55 -5.17 1.18 12.07
N PRO A 56 -5.54 2.29 12.73
CA PRO A 56 -5.28 3.63 12.23
C PRO A 56 -3.82 3.81 11.82
N ALA A 57 -3.57 4.68 10.85
CA ALA A 57 -2.20 5.09 10.53
C ALA A 57 -1.59 5.85 11.71
N SER A 58 -0.25 5.91 11.78
CA SER A 58 0.43 6.73 12.79
C SER A 58 0.12 8.21 12.56
N PRO A 59 0.16 9.06 13.61
CA PRO A 59 -0.14 10.48 13.48
C PRO A 59 0.68 11.19 12.39
N GLU A 60 1.96 10.82 12.23
CA GLU A 60 2.87 11.31 11.20
C GLU A 60 2.48 10.91 9.76
N ASP A 61 1.77 9.79 9.59
CA ASP A 61 1.31 9.30 8.29
C ASP A 61 -0.10 9.83 7.98
N GLN A 62 -0.73 10.57 8.91
CA GLN A 62 -2.10 11.09 8.83
C GLN A 62 -2.19 12.40 8.01
N VAL A 63 -1.67 12.39 6.80
CA VAL A 63 -1.43 13.61 6.02
C VAL A 63 -2.64 14.23 5.34
N LEU A 64 -3.79 13.56 5.35
CA LEU A 64 -5.02 14.08 4.74
C LEU A 64 -5.98 14.59 5.83
N PRO A 65 -6.16 15.92 5.95
CA PRO A 65 -7.09 16.50 6.92
C PRO A 65 -8.50 15.94 6.73
N GLY A 66 -9.17 15.59 7.84
CA GLY A 66 -10.54 15.08 7.82
C GLY A 66 -10.70 13.65 7.30
N ARG A 67 -9.62 12.95 6.92
CA ARG A 67 -9.67 11.53 6.55
C ARG A 67 -9.02 10.66 7.61
N GLN A 68 -9.72 9.60 8.02
CA GLN A 68 -9.15 8.60 8.92
C GLN A 68 -8.45 7.50 8.11
N LEU A 69 -7.17 7.74 7.81
CA LEU A 69 -6.27 6.74 7.23
C LEU A 69 -6.08 5.56 8.19
N ARG A 70 -6.07 4.37 7.58
CA ARG A 70 -5.68 3.12 8.20
C ARG A 70 -4.41 2.59 7.53
N ARG A 71 -3.72 1.70 8.22
CA ARG A 71 -2.45 1.13 7.77
C ARG A 71 -2.47 -0.38 7.79
N MET A 72 -2.14 -0.98 6.64
CA MET A 72 -1.74 -2.38 6.54
C MET A 72 -0.22 -2.49 6.37
N LEU A 73 0.41 -3.40 7.11
CA LEU A 73 1.80 -3.79 6.86
C LEU A 73 1.83 -4.93 5.85
N PHE A 74 2.43 -4.68 4.70
CA PHE A 74 2.62 -5.64 3.64
C PHE A 74 4.05 -6.19 3.69
N ARG A 75 4.19 -7.50 3.94
CA ARG A 75 5.48 -8.19 4.03
C ARG A 75 5.49 -9.40 3.09
N PRO A 76 5.86 -9.20 1.82
CA PRO A 76 5.87 -10.27 0.82
C PRO A 76 6.92 -11.35 1.11
N TRP A 77 7.95 -11.02 1.89
CA TRP A 77 9.09 -11.88 2.16
C TRP A 77 9.16 -12.22 3.66
N LYS A 78 9.61 -13.43 4.00
CA LYS A 78 9.78 -13.88 5.39
C LYS A 78 10.87 -13.09 6.14
N SER A 79 11.87 -12.62 5.42
CA SER A 79 12.95 -11.78 5.91
C SER A 79 13.05 -10.51 5.07
N GLY A 80 13.46 -9.41 5.69
CA GLY A 80 13.58 -8.11 5.03
C GLY A 80 12.50 -7.11 5.43
N ARG A 81 12.56 -5.92 4.83
CA ARG A 81 11.65 -4.81 5.12
C ARG A 81 10.32 -4.97 4.37
N GLY A 82 9.25 -4.49 4.99
CA GLY A 82 7.92 -4.46 4.39
C GLY A 82 7.60 -3.13 3.70
N TRP A 83 6.33 -3.00 3.36
CA TRP A 83 5.72 -1.76 2.89
C TRP A 83 4.54 -1.40 3.79
N LYS A 84 4.41 -0.12 4.09
CA LYS A 84 3.19 0.47 4.65
C LYS A 84 2.21 0.72 3.50
N VAL A 85 1.02 0.15 3.59
CA VAL A 85 -0.11 0.46 2.71
C VAL A 85 -1.06 1.37 3.49
N LEU A 86 -1.20 2.61 3.05
CA LEU A 86 -2.06 3.62 3.64
C LEU A 86 -3.34 3.74 2.81
N PHE A 87 -4.49 3.63 3.47
CA PHE A 87 -5.78 3.57 2.79
C PHE A 87 -6.90 4.23 3.61
N CYS A 88 -7.98 4.59 2.91
CA CYS A 88 -9.28 4.90 3.51
C CYS A 88 -10.26 3.79 3.18
N ALA A 89 -11.14 3.46 4.13
CA ALA A 89 -12.30 2.61 3.89
C ALA A 89 -13.56 3.47 4.03
N ASP A 90 -14.46 3.35 3.06
CA ASP A 90 -15.80 3.91 3.07
C ASP A 90 -16.77 2.73 3.13
N GLU A 91 -17.36 2.53 4.31
CA GLU A 91 -18.28 1.41 4.58
C GLU A 91 -19.63 1.59 3.85
N GLU A 92 -20.08 2.83 3.67
CA GLU A 92 -21.34 3.15 3.00
C GLU A 92 -21.22 2.87 1.50
N ALA A 93 -20.17 3.41 0.87
CA ALA A 93 -19.86 3.18 -0.54
C ALA A 93 -19.24 1.81 -0.81
N ARG A 94 -18.87 1.06 0.24
CA ARG A 94 -18.14 -0.21 0.19
C ARG A 94 -16.88 -0.12 -0.66
N THR A 95 -16.08 0.92 -0.43
CA THR A 95 -14.82 1.12 -1.16
C THR A 95 -13.62 1.12 -0.21
N VAL A 96 -12.50 0.60 -0.70
CA VAL A 96 -11.19 0.76 -0.10
C VAL A 96 -10.33 1.53 -1.08
N THR A 97 -9.94 2.74 -0.70
CA THR A 97 -9.04 3.56 -1.52
C THR A 97 -7.64 3.51 -0.95
N VAL A 98 -6.73 2.82 -1.63
CA VAL A 98 -5.30 2.83 -1.31
C VAL A 98 -4.68 4.09 -1.88
N LEU A 99 -4.11 4.90 -1.00
CA LEU A 99 -3.53 6.20 -1.32
C LEU A 99 -2.02 6.10 -1.54
N TYR A 100 -1.34 5.31 -0.71
CA TYR A 100 0.11 5.16 -0.77
C TYR A 100 0.54 3.74 -0.44
N ILE A 101 1.55 3.24 -1.16
CA ILE A 101 2.27 2.00 -0.83
C ILE A 101 3.75 2.39 -0.67
N ARG A 102 4.27 2.46 0.55
CA ARG A 102 5.61 3.00 0.81
C ARG A 102 6.47 1.96 1.50
N HIS A 103 7.72 1.84 1.08
CA HIS A 103 8.67 0.98 1.79
C HIS A 103 8.81 1.45 3.25
N GLU A 104 8.87 0.53 4.21
CA GLU A 104 8.89 0.84 5.65
C GLU A 104 10.09 1.71 6.07
N SER A 105 11.15 1.75 5.27
CA SER A 105 12.32 2.61 5.52
C SER A 105 12.19 4.04 5.01
N ARG A 106 11.16 4.36 4.21
CA ARG A 106 10.98 5.74 3.72
C ARG A 106 10.55 6.62 4.90
N PRO A 107 11.02 7.88 4.96
CA PRO A 107 10.56 8.83 5.97
C PRO A 107 9.04 9.02 5.86
N PRO A 108 8.35 9.53 6.90
CA PRO A 108 6.91 9.84 6.86
C PRO A 108 6.51 10.71 5.66
N LEU A 109 5.22 10.75 5.34
CA LEU A 109 4.73 11.59 4.23
C LEU A 109 4.92 13.07 4.60
N GLU A 110 5.50 13.85 3.69
CA GLU A 110 5.57 15.30 3.82
C GLU A 110 4.30 15.93 3.25
N TYR A 111 3.85 17.06 3.82
CA TYR A 111 2.58 17.71 3.48
C TYR A 111 2.45 18.08 1.99
N ASP A 112 3.57 18.23 1.28
CA ASP A 112 3.67 18.66 -0.12
C ASP A 112 3.61 17.52 -1.16
N GLU A 113 3.43 16.25 -0.74
CA GLU A 113 3.32 15.12 -1.68
C GLU A 113 1.88 14.81 -2.14
N SER A 114 0.96 15.77 -2.00
CA SER A 114 -0.47 15.65 -2.35
C SER A 114 -0.75 15.86 -3.84
#